data_AF-A0A833S5H3-F1
#
_entry.id   AF-A0A833S5H3-F1
#
_cell.length_a   1.000
_cell.length_b   1.000
_cell.length_c   1.000
_cell.angle_alpha   90.00
_cell.angle_beta   90.00
_cell.angle_gamma   90.00
#
_symmetry.space_group_name_H-M   'P 1'
#
loop_
_entity.id
_entity.type
_entity.pdbx_description
1 polymer ?
#
loop_
_entity_poly.entity_id
_entity_poly.type
_entity_poly.pdbx_seq_one_letter_code
_entity_poly.pdbx_strand_id
1 'polypeptide(L)'
;MWLVNAHDVTNAPTEELMREKTANLEEQIKEATMRSKSLEKDLRAQHDKQTRELTLQQKKFDALVAQYRKIQAENETLQSSVSGHRVTVEALRKEATEKDMLANEEQRALNAATAAQNQALEEKAKALATARMRYKRDNNKQLAAAVEDAKKRLEQHKAQANMDSQDPVAKDLKTEMDKVRQLHAKLEAVRQHRLVVEEESKALFNQVVEKKADLKFKSKKKMETALSEVDAKIKTLKEEQASVSKSLGQKPEGDALRKINARRNDIRSELGALKERRTMLLAEKRKQEGVEL
;
A
#
# COMPACT_ATOMS: atom_id res chain seq x y z
N MET A 1 -106.59 65.78 -39.66
CA MET A 1 -107.64 65.53 -38.65
C MET A 1 -107.86 64.02 -38.59
N TRP A 2 -107.06 63.31 -37.79
CA TRP A 2 -107.36 61.93 -37.42
C TRP A 2 -108.31 62.01 -36.24
N LEU A 3 -109.55 61.58 -36.46
CA LEU A 3 -110.58 61.50 -35.42
C LEU A 3 -110.20 60.37 -34.47
N VAL A 4 -109.52 60.72 -33.38
CA VAL A 4 -109.43 59.83 -32.21
C VAL A 4 -110.83 59.84 -31.58
N ASN A 5 -111.46 58.67 -31.53
CA ASN A 5 -112.78 58.50 -30.92
C ASN A 5 -112.75 58.98 -29.46
N ALA A 6 -113.69 59.82 -29.06
CA ALA A 6 -113.83 60.28 -27.68
C ALA A 6 -114.13 59.13 -26.68
N HIS A 7 -114.57 57.97 -27.18
CA HIS A 7 -114.69 56.74 -26.39
C HIS A 7 -113.34 56.03 -26.13
N ASP A 8 -112.28 56.34 -26.88
CA ASP A 8 -110.92 55.84 -26.61
C ASP A 8 -110.15 56.74 -25.63
N VAL A 9 -110.63 57.98 -25.40
CA VAL A 9 -110.03 58.94 -24.45
C VAL A 9 -110.27 58.52 -23.00
N THR A 10 -111.32 57.76 -22.70
CA THR A 10 -111.57 57.21 -21.36
C THR A 10 -110.65 56.02 -21.01
N ASN A 11 -109.94 55.47 -22.00
CA ASN A 11 -108.87 54.48 -21.81
C ASN A 11 -107.47 55.09 -21.93
N ALA A 12 -107.38 56.41 -22.13
CA ALA A 12 -106.10 57.11 -22.09
C ALA A 12 -105.60 57.14 -20.62
N PRO A 13 -104.37 56.68 -20.35
CA PRO A 13 -103.86 56.65 -18.98
C PRO A 13 -103.86 58.05 -18.38
N THR A 14 -104.41 58.20 -17.18
CA THR A 14 -104.46 59.47 -16.44
C THR A 14 -103.04 60.01 -16.21
N GLU A 15 -102.86 61.34 -16.16
CA GLU A 15 -101.54 61.95 -15.96
C GLU A 15 -100.80 61.42 -14.71
N GLU A 16 -101.52 61.14 -13.63
CA GLU A 16 -100.97 60.53 -12.42
C GLU A 16 -100.42 59.12 -12.68
N LEU A 17 -101.14 58.30 -13.45
CA LEU A 17 -100.74 56.93 -13.79
C LEU A 17 -99.52 56.91 -14.72
N MET A 18 -99.41 57.90 -15.60
CA MET A 18 -98.20 58.12 -16.42
C MET A 18 -97.00 58.58 -15.57
N ARG A 19 -97.22 59.46 -14.58
CA ARG A 19 -96.15 59.89 -13.65
C ARG A 19 -95.66 58.73 -12.79
N GLU A 20 -96.55 57.93 -12.23
CA GLU A 20 -96.21 56.75 -11.42
C GLU A 20 -95.44 55.71 -12.22
N LYS A 21 -95.88 55.41 -13.45
CA LYS A 21 -95.17 54.50 -14.36
C LYS A 21 -93.78 55.02 -14.73
N THR A 22 -93.64 56.33 -14.92
CA THR A 22 -92.34 56.97 -15.21
C THR A 22 -91.41 56.88 -14.00
N ALA A 23 -91.91 57.17 -12.79
CA ALA A 23 -91.15 57.03 -11.55
C ALA A 23 -90.69 55.58 -11.30
N ASN A 24 -91.56 54.61 -11.52
CA ASN A 24 -91.22 53.18 -11.42
C ASN A 24 -90.15 52.76 -12.43
N LEU A 25 -90.21 53.26 -13.67
CA LEU A 25 -89.18 52.99 -14.69
C LEU A 25 -87.84 53.64 -14.33
N GLU A 26 -87.85 54.87 -13.80
CA GLU A 26 -86.64 55.53 -13.33
C GLU A 26 -85.99 54.79 -12.15
N GLU A 27 -86.79 54.28 -11.21
CA GLU A 27 -86.30 53.48 -10.09
C GLU A 27 -85.71 52.14 -10.57
N GLN A 28 -86.37 51.46 -11.52
CA GLN A 28 -85.83 50.26 -12.16
C GLN A 28 -84.51 50.53 -12.90
N ILE A 29 -84.41 51.66 -13.62
CA ILE A 29 -83.17 52.06 -14.31
C ILE A 29 -82.06 52.34 -13.28
N LYS A 30 -82.36 53.03 -12.18
CA LYS A 30 -81.39 53.30 -11.10
C LYS A 30 -80.91 52.00 -10.46
N GLU A 31 -81.81 51.08 -10.13
CA GLU A 31 -81.45 49.77 -9.59
C GLU A 31 -80.60 48.96 -10.56
N ALA A 32 -81.01 48.87 -11.83
CA ALA A 32 -80.26 48.15 -12.86
C ALA A 32 -78.86 48.76 -13.06
N THR A 33 -78.74 50.08 -13.04
CA THR A 33 -77.46 50.79 -13.13
C THR A 33 -76.57 50.50 -11.92
N MET A 34 -77.13 50.49 -10.71
CA MET A 34 -76.39 50.17 -9.49
C MET A 34 -75.91 48.71 -9.48
N ARG A 35 -76.77 47.77 -9.89
CA ARG A 35 -76.42 46.35 -10.03
C ARG A 35 -75.32 46.17 -11.08
N SER A 36 -75.43 46.83 -12.23
CA SER A 36 -74.42 46.81 -13.30
C SER A 36 -73.06 47.35 -12.81
N LYS A 37 -73.04 48.49 -12.13
CA LYS A 37 -71.81 49.05 -11.54
C LYS A 37 -71.19 48.12 -10.49
N SER A 38 -72.00 47.48 -9.65
CA SER A 38 -71.53 46.51 -8.66
C SER A 38 -70.89 45.29 -9.35
N LEU A 39 -71.58 44.72 -10.33
CA LEU A 39 -71.08 43.58 -11.12
C LEU A 39 -69.76 43.92 -11.84
N GLU A 40 -69.66 45.10 -12.45
CA GLU A 40 -68.43 45.55 -13.10
C GLU A 40 -67.28 45.68 -12.11
N LYS A 41 -67.54 46.22 -10.92
CA LYS A 41 -66.54 46.34 -9.85
C LYS A 41 -66.06 44.97 -9.36
N ASP A 42 -66.97 44.02 -9.16
CA ASP A 42 -66.64 42.67 -8.71
C ASP A 42 -65.86 41.89 -9.76
N LEU A 43 -66.24 42.00 -11.04
CA LEU A 43 -65.52 41.40 -12.17
C LEU A 43 -64.10 41.97 -12.31
N ARG A 44 -63.93 43.29 -12.16
CA ARG A 44 -62.60 43.92 -12.15
C ARG A 44 -61.75 43.41 -11.00
N ALA A 45 -62.30 43.31 -9.79
CA ALA A 45 -61.58 42.79 -8.64
C ALA A 45 -61.15 41.32 -8.82
N GLN A 46 -62.02 40.49 -9.43
CA GLN A 46 -61.68 39.11 -9.77
C GLN A 46 -60.56 39.05 -10.83
N HIS A 47 -60.66 39.86 -11.89
CA HIS A 47 -59.65 39.93 -12.94
C HIS A 47 -58.28 40.37 -12.39
N ASP A 48 -58.25 41.39 -11.54
CA ASP A 48 -57.01 41.86 -10.89
C ASP A 48 -56.39 40.79 -10.00
N LYS A 49 -57.21 40.04 -9.26
CA LYS A 49 -56.75 38.91 -8.44
C LYS A 49 -56.14 37.81 -9.30
N GLN A 50 -56.83 37.40 -10.37
CA GLN A 50 -56.34 36.39 -11.30
C GLN A 50 -55.05 36.82 -11.99
N THR A 51 -54.95 38.08 -12.40
CA THR A 51 -53.75 38.63 -13.04
C THR A 51 -52.54 38.56 -12.10
N ARG A 52 -52.72 38.91 -10.82
CA ARG A 52 -51.66 38.79 -9.80
C ARG A 52 -51.24 37.35 -9.57
N GLU A 53 -52.20 36.43 -9.52
CA GLU A 53 -51.93 35.01 -9.33
C GLU A 53 -51.17 34.41 -10.51
N LEU A 54 -51.59 34.70 -11.75
CA LEU A 54 -50.89 34.31 -12.97
C LEU A 54 -49.46 34.86 -12.99
N THR A 55 -49.26 36.12 -12.60
CA THR A 55 -47.93 36.73 -12.52
C THR A 55 -47.04 36.01 -11.50
N LEU A 56 -47.60 35.60 -10.35
CA LEU A 56 -46.87 34.85 -9.34
C LEU A 56 -46.50 33.44 -9.83
N GLN A 57 -47.43 32.75 -10.50
CA GLN A 57 -47.19 31.43 -11.06
C GLN A 57 -46.13 31.47 -12.17
N GLN A 58 -46.18 32.47 -13.05
CA GLN A 58 -45.17 32.68 -14.08
C GLN A 58 -43.78 32.85 -13.48
N LYS A 59 -43.64 33.69 -12.43
CA LYS A 59 -42.35 33.86 -11.72
C LYS A 59 -41.84 32.56 -11.10
N LYS A 60 -42.73 31.74 -10.53
CA LYS A 60 -42.36 30.43 -9.97
C LYS A 60 -41.90 29.47 -11.07
N PHE A 61 -42.60 29.47 -12.20
CA PHE A 61 -42.25 28.65 -13.36
C PHE A 61 -40.88 29.04 -13.94
N ASP A 62 -40.64 30.34 -14.13
CA ASP A 62 -39.35 30.85 -14.63
C ASP A 62 -38.20 30.47 -13.69
N ALA A 63 -38.42 30.52 -12.38
CA ALA A 63 -37.43 30.09 -11.38
C ALA A 63 -37.13 28.58 -11.46
N LEU A 64 -38.15 27.74 -11.67
CA LEU A 64 -37.98 26.30 -11.87
C LEU A 64 -37.21 25.99 -13.16
N VAL A 65 -37.51 26.69 -14.25
CA VAL A 65 -36.78 26.55 -15.53
C VAL A 65 -35.31 26.93 -15.37
N ALA A 66 -35.02 28.02 -14.64
CA ALA A 66 -33.64 28.42 -14.37
C ALA A 66 -32.88 27.37 -13.53
N GLN A 67 -33.53 26.82 -12.49
CA GLN A 67 -32.94 25.73 -11.70
C GLN A 67 -32.70 24.47 -12.53
N TYR A 68 -33.66 24.08 -13.37
CA TYR A 68 -33.52 22.93 -14.26
C TYR A 68 -32.32 23.09 -15.21
N ARG A 69 -32.19 24.25 -15.87
CA ARG A 69 -31.05 24.55 -16.76
C ARG A 69 -29.72 24.50 -16.02
N LYS A 70 -29.67 24.99 -14.78
CA LYS A 70 -28.47 24.92 -13.95
C LYS A 70 -28.08 23.47 -13.65
N ILE A 71 -29.04 22.64 -13.22
CA ILE A 71 -28.81 21.22 -12.94
C ILE A 71 -28.39 20.47 -14.22
N GLN A 72 -28.97 20.82 -15.36
CA GLN A 72 -28.58 20.22 -16.64
C GLN A 72 -27.10 20.49 -16.96
N ALA A 73 -26.65 21.75 -16.83
CA ALA A 73 -25.24 22.12 -17.07
C ALA A 73 -24.28 21.44 -16.07
N GLU A 74 -24.68 21.33 -14.80
CA GLU A 74 -23.92 20.59 -13.78
C GLU A 74 -23.81 19.09 -14.13
N ASN A 75 -24.89 18.48 -14.61
CA ASN A 75 -24.89 17.08 -15.06
C ASN A 75 -23.99 16.86 -16.29
N GLU A 76 -24.01 17.75 -17.28
CA GLU A 76 -23.12 17.67 -18.45
C GLU A 76 -21.63 17.76 -18.04
N THR A 77 -21.33 18.61 -17.07
CA THR A 77 -19.98 18.74 -16.48
C THR A 77 -19.58 17.46 -15.75
N LEU A 78 -20.48 16.88 -14.94
CA LEU A 78 -20.25 15.62 -14.24
C LEU A 78 -20.07 14.45 -15.20
N GLN A 79 -20.88 14.35 -16.25
CA GLN A 79 -20.73 13.31 -17.28
C GLN A 79 -19.37 13.40 -17.97
N SER A 80 -18.93 14.61 -18.30
CA SER A 80 -17.60 14.84 -18.89
C SER A 80 -16.49 14.39 -17.93
N SER A 81 -16.58 14.76 -16.65
CA SER A 81 -15.62 14.34 -15.62
C SER A 81 -15.58 12.81 -15.44
N VAL A 82 -16.75 12.16 -15.35
CA VAL A 82 -16.86 10.70 -15.22
C VAL A 82 -16.25 10.00 -16.44
N SER A 83 -16.48 10.51 -17.65
CA SER A 83 -15.87 9.95 -18.86
C SER A 83 -14.34 10.03 -18.83
N GLY A 84 -13.76 11.15 -18.38
CA GLY A 84 -12.32 11.31 -18.22
C GLY A 84 -11.73 10.38 -17.16
N HIS A 85 -12.41 10.25 -16.01
CA HIS A 85 -12.01 9.30 -14.97
C HIS A 85 -12.07 7.86 -15.45
N ARG A 86 -13.06 7.48 -16.26
CA ARG A 86 -13.17 6.13 -16.83
C ARG A 86 -11.96 5.77 -17.70
N VAL A 87 -11.54 6.68 -18.58
CA VAL A 87 -10.34 6.49 -19.43
C VAL A 87 -9.09 6.32 -18.56
N THR A 88 -8.95 7.15 -17.52
CA THR A 88 -7.82 7.08 -16.59
C THR A 88 -7.77 5.75 -15.85
N VAL A 89 -8.91 5.26 -15.36
CA VAL A 89 -9.01 3.96 -14.66
C VAL A 89 -8.70 2.80 -15.61
N GLU A 90 -9.16 2.84 -16.85
CA GLU A 90 -8.84 1.81 -17.85
C GLU A 90 -7.34 1.79 -18.18
N ALA A 91 -6.69 2.96 -18.29
CA ALA A 91 -5.23 3.05 -18.48
C ALA A 91 -4.46 2.46 -17.30
N LEU A 92 -4.82 2.82 -16.07
CA LEU A 92 -4.19 2.29 -14.85
C LEU A 92 -4.38 0.77 -14.71
N ARG A 93 -5.53 0.24 -15.12
CA ARG A 93 -5.77 -1.22 -15.14
C ARG A 93 -4.84 -1.93 -16.11
N LYS A 94 -4.66 -1.40 -17.33
CA LYS A 94 -3.72 -1.96 -18.31
C LYS A 94 -2.28 -1.94 -17.79
N GLU A 95 -1.83 -0.81 -17.25
CA GLU A 95 -0.49 -0.68 -16.68
C GLU A 95 -0.26 -1.66 -15.51
N ALA A 96 -1.25 -1.84 -14.64
CA ALA A 96 -1.17 -2.82 -13.56
C ALA A 96 -1.03 -4.25 -14.10
N THR A 97 -1.83 -4.63 -15.10
CA THR A 97 -1.73 -5.97 -15.71
C THR A 97 -0.40 -6.19 -16.42
N GLU A 98 0.16 -5.17 -17.08
CA GLU A 98 1.46 -5.25 -17.74
C GLU A 98 2.59 -5.43 -16.72
N LYS A 99 2.56 -4.70 -15.60
CA LYS A 99 3.53 -4.87 -14.51
C LYS A 99 3.45 -6.26 -13.86
N ASP A 100 2.24 -6.77 -13.63
CA ASP A 100 2.05 -8.12 -13.08
C ASP A 100 2.57 -9.19 -14.04
N MET A 101 2.40 -9.01 -15.36
CA MET A 101 2.98 -9.90 -16.35
C MET A 101 4.51 -9.89 -16.33
N LEU A 102 5.13 -8.69 -16.31
CA LEU A 102 6.59 -8.55 -16.26
C LEU A 102 7.17 -9.16 -14.99
N ALA A 103 6.56 -8.93 -13.84
CA ALA A 103 7.00 -9.54 -12.57
C ALA A 103 6.94 -11.07 -12.61
N ASN A 104 5.89 -11.64 -13.24
CA ASN A 104 5.78 -13.08 -13.43
C ASN A 104 6.84 -13.64 -14.39
N GLU A 105 7.17 -12.90 -15.47
CA GLU A 105 8.23 -13.27 -16.40
C GLU A 105 9.61 -13.24 -15.73
N GLU A 106 9.90 -12.19 -14.95
CA GLU A 106 11.13 -12.09 -14.15
C GLU A 106 11.25 -13.26 -13.17
N GLN A 107 10.17 -13.60 -12.46
CA GLN A 107 10.17 -14.74 -11.54
C GLN A 107 10.41 -16.07 -12.26
N ARG A 108 9.81 -16.27 -13.45
CA ARG A 108 10.07 -17.46 -14.27
C ARG A 108 11.53 -17.52 -14.72
N ALA A 109 12.11 -16.40 -15.16
CA ALA A 109 13.51 -16.33 -15.56
C ALA A 109 14.46 -16.64 -14.39
N LEU A 110 14.17 -16.11 -13.20
CA LEU A 110 14.94 -16.36 -11.99
C LEU A 110 14.86 -17.83 -11.56
N ASN A 111 13.67 -18.43 -11.62
CA ASN A 111 13.49 -19.86 -11.35
C ASN A 111 14.27 -20.73 -12.36
N ALA A 112 14.24 -20.39 -13.65
CA ALA A 112 14.99 -21.10 -14.68
C ALA A 112 16.51 -20.98 -14.47
N ALA A 113 17.00 -19.78 -14.15
CA ALA A 113 18.41 -19.56 -13.84
C ALA A 113 18.87 -20.35 -12.60
N THR A 114 18.04 -20.37 -11.55
CA THR A 114 18.31 -21.14 -10.32
C THR A 114 18.34 -22.63 -10.60
N ALA A 115 17.40 -23.14 -11.40
CA ALA A 115 17.37 -24.55 -11.80
C ALA A 115 18.63 -24.94 -12.59
N ALA A 116 19.04 -24.12 -13.55
CA ALA A 116 20.26 -24.34 -14.33
C ALA A 116 21.52 -24.33 -13.44
N GLN A 117 21.60 -23.39 -12.48
CA GLN A 117 22.71 -23.34 -11.52
C GLN A 117 22.75 -24.59 -10.63
N ASN A 118 21.60 -25.04 -10.14
CA ASN A 118 21.50 -26.24 -9.31
C ASN A 118 21.93 -27.49 -10.09
N GLN A 119 21.50 -27.63 -11.34
CA GLN A 119 21.93 -28.73 -12.20
C GLN A 119 23.45 -28.72 -12.42
N ALA A 120 24.03 -27.55 -12.70
CA ALA A 120 25.48 -27.41 -12.87
C ALA A 120 26.27 -27.76 -11.58
N LEU A 121 25.73 -27.41 -10.41
CA LEU A 121 26.32 -27.79 -9.12
C LEU A 121 26.21 -29.29 -8.87
N GLU A 122 25.08 -29.90 -9.21
CA GLU A 122 24.88 -31.35 -9.07
C GLU A 122 25.84 -32.14 -9.97
N GLU A 123 26.02 -31.70 -11.23
CA GLU A 123 26.98 -32.30 -12.15
C GLU A 123 28.42 -32.15 -11.66
N LYS A 124 28.80 -30.98 -11.13
CA LYS A 124 30.12 -30.77 -10.50
C LYS A 124 30.31 -31.67 -9.28
N ALA A 125 29.29 -31.84 -8.45
CA ALA A 125 29.34 -32.73 -7.29
C ALA A 125 29.52 -34.19 -7.70
N LYS A 126 28.78 -34.65 -8.73
CA LYS A 126 28.92 -36.00 -9.31
C LYS A 126 30.32 -36.22 -9.90
N ALA A 127 30.85 -35.24 -10.62
CA ALA A 127 32.20 -35.30 -11.19
C ALA A 127 33.26 -35.40 -10.08
N LEU A 128 33.12 -34.59 -9.02
CA LEU A 128 34.04 -34.58 -7.89
C LEU A 128 33.98 -35.88 -7.08
N ALA A 129 32.78 -36.43 -6.83
CA ALA A 129 32.61 -37.74 -6.19
C ALA A 129 33.27 -38.86 -7.02
N THR A 130 33.08 -38.83 -8.35
CA THR A 130 33.71 -39.78 -9.27
C THR A 130 35.23 -39.67 -9.21
N ALA A 131 35.78 -38.45 -9.24
CA ALA A 131 37.22 -38.21 -9.13
C ALA A 131 37.78 -38.72 -7.79
N ARG A 132 37.08 -38.46 -6.67
CA ARG A 132 37.46 -38.97 -5.34
C ARG A 132 37.52 -40.50 -5.30
N MET A 133 36.54 -41.18 -5.91
CA MET A 133 36.51 -42.64 -5.96
C MET A 133 37.66 -43.21 -6.81
N ARG A 134 37.99 -42.56 -7.95
CA ARG A 134 39.17 -42.93 -8.76
C ARG A 134 40.45 -42.75 -7.96
N TYR A 135 40.64 -41.58 -7.36
CA TYR A 135 41.81 -41.30 -6.53
C TYR A 135 41.97 -42.32 -5.38
N LYS A 136 40.89 -42.62 -4.66
CA LYS A 136 40.92 -43.63 -3.59
C LYS A 136 41.30 -45.02 -4.12
N ARG A 137 40.78 -45.41 -5.28
CA ARG A 137 41.11 -46.69 -5.93
C ARG A 137 42.58 -46.76 -6.33
N ASP A 138 43.09 -45.71 -6.95
CA ASP A 138 44.47 -45.67 -7.45
C ASP A 138 45.46 -45.62 -6.28
N ASN A 139 45.16 -44.83 -5.25
CA ASN A 139 45.94 -44.83 -4.01
C ASN A 139 45.93 -46.20 -3.32
N ASN A 140 44.80 -46.89 -3.26
CA ASN A 140 44.74 -48.26 -2.72
C ASN A 140 45.55 -49.26 -3.56
N LYS A 141 45.60 -49.11 -4.89
CA LYS A 141 46.45 -49.93 -5.75
C LYS A 141 47.94 -49.67 -5.48
N GLN A 142 48.33 -48.41 -5.36
CA GLN A 142 49.70 -48.03 -5.02
C GLN A 142 50.10 -48.54 -3.63
N LEU A 143 49.22 -48.40 -2.63
CA LEU A 143 49.42 -48.94 -1.28
C LEU A 143 49.54 -50.47 -1.30
N ALA A 144 48.68 -51.18 -2.03
CA ALA A 144 48.76 -52.63 -2.15
C ALA A 144 50.09 -53.08 -2.79
N ALA A 145 50.53 -52.39 -3.85
CA ALA A 145 51.83 -52.66 -4.48
C ALA A 145 52.99 -52.39 -3.51
N ALA A 146 52.95 -51.28 -2.75
CA ALA A 146 53.96 -50.96 -1.74
C ALA A 146 53.99 -51.97 -0.59
N VAL A 147 52.82 -52.47 -0.16
CA VAL A 147 52.71 -53.52 0.88
C VAL A 147 53.29 -54.84 0.39
N GLU A 148 53.00 -55.25 -0.85
CA GLU A 148 53.60 -56.48 -1.40
C GLU A 148 55.11 -56.36 -1.57
N ASP A 149 55.60 -55.19 -2.00
CA ASP A 149 57.05 -54.95 -2.08
C ASP A 149 57.70 -54.95 -0.69
N ALA A 150 57.05 -54.35 0.31
CA ALA A 150 57.49 -54.40 1.70
C ALA A 150 57.47 -55.83 2.28
N LYS A 151 56.46 -56.65 1.95
CA LYS A 151 56.43 -58.07 2.34
C LYS A 151 57.59 -58.85 1.74
N LYS A 152 57.89 -58.67 0.45
CA LYS A 152 59.04 -59.32 -0.20
C LYS A 152 60.36 -58.93 0.48
N ARG A 153 60.55 -57.64 0.78
CA ARG A 153 61.73 -57.17 1.52
C ARG A 153 61.79 -57.74 2.94
N LEU A 154 60.65 -57.90 3.59
CA LEU A 154 60.56 -58.47 4.95
C LEU A 154 60.80 -59.99 4.94
N GLU A 155 60.36 -60.72 3.91
CA GLU A 155 60.72 -62.13 3.70
C GLU A 155 62.21 -62.30 3.40
N GLN A 156 62.80 -61.43 2.58
CA GLN A 156 64.25 -61.37 2.36
C GLN A 156 64.99 -61.08 3.67
N HIS A 157 64.55 -60.08 4.44
CA HIS A 157 65.12 -59.78 5.75
C HIS A 157 64.91 -60.90 6.77
N LYS A 158 63.80 -61.66 6.73
CA LYS A 158 63.59 -62.83 7.59
C LYS A 158 64.46 -64.01 7.17
N ALA A 159 64.67 -64.22 5.87
CA ALA A 159 65.62 -65.20 5.36
C ALA A 159 67.06 -64.85 5.78
N GLN A 160 67.41 -63.56 5.78
CA GLN A 160 68.68 -63.05 6.31
C GLN A 160 68.77 -63.17 7.84
N ALA A 161 67.72 -62.81 8.58
CA ALA A 161 67.71 -62.83 10.05
C ALA A 161 67.60 -64.24 10.65
N ASN A 162 67.11 -65.24 9.89
CA ASN A 162 67.17 -66.66 10.27
C ASN A 162 68.61 -67.21 10.21
N MET A 163 69.58 -66.49 9.62
CA MET A 163 71.00 -66.81 9.70
C MET A 163 71.67 -66.21 10.95
N ASP A 164 71.05 -65.23 11.62
CA ASP A 164 71.66 -64.44 12.71
C ASP A 164 71.03 -64.69 14.10
N SER A 165 70.12 -65.66 14.26
CA SER A 165 69.42 -65.89 15.54
C SER A 165 70.03 -67.02 16.39
N GLN A 166 71.24 -66.82 16.90
CA GLN A 166 71.73 -67.49 18.11
C GLN A 166 72.55 -66.51 18.97
N ASP A 167 71.91 -65.43 19.46
CA ASP A 167 72.54 -64.58 20.49
C ASP A 167 71.50 -63.97 21.44
N PRO A 168 71.59 -64.20 22.77
CA PRO A 168 70.69 -63.62 23.77
C PRO A 168 70.61 -62.08 23.77
N VAL A 169 71.65 -61.35 23.33
CA VAL A 169 71.64 -59.87 23.24
C VAL A 169 70.61 -59.36 22.22
N ALA A 170 70.34 -60.12 21.16
CA ALA A 170 69.36 -59.76 20.14
C ALA A 170 67.92 -59.75 20.67
N LYS A 171 67.63 -60.50 21.74
CA LYS A 171 66.30 -60.58 22.34
C LYS A 171 65.97 -59.32 23.14
N ASP A 172 66.97 -58.78 23.85
CA ASP A 172 66.86 -57.50 24.58
C ASP A 172 66.83 -56.31 23.61
N LEU A 173 67.60 -56.37 22.52
CA LEU A 173 67.55 -55.34 21.48
C LEU A 173 66.20 -55.30 20.75
N LYS A 174 65.54 -56.47 20.61
CA LYS A 174 64.21 -56.60 20.01
C LYS A 174 63.10 -56.06 20.92
N THR A 175 63.16 -56.31 22.23
CA THR A 175 62.21 -55.73 23.19
C THR A 175 62.36 -54.21 23.29
N GLU A 176 63.59 -53.68 23.26
CA GLU A 176 63.81 -52.23 23.18
C GLU A 176 63.33 -51.63 21.86
N MET A 177 63.55 -52.32 20.72
CA MET A 177 62.99 -51.89 19.43
C MET A 177 61.46 -51.88 19.42
N ASP A 178 60.81 -52.86 20.04
CA ASP A 178 59.35 -52.90 20.12
C ASP A 178 58.81 -51.79 21.05
N LYS A 179 59.52 -51.43 22.12
CA LYS A 179 59.22 -50.24 22.93
C LYS A 179 59.36 -48.95 22.10
N VAL A 180 60.42 -48.82 21.29
CA VAL A 180 60.61 -47.66 20.39
C VAL A 180 59.49 -47.57 19.35
N ARG A 181 59.05 -48.69 18.77
CA ARG A 181 57.90 -48.72 17.85
C ARG A 181 56.60 -48.29 18.54
N GLN A 182 56.33 -48.78 19.75
CA GLN A 182 55.16 -48.37 20.53
C GLN A 182 55.20 -46.87 20.86
N LEU A 183 56.38 -46.34 21.22
CA LEU A 183 56.57 -44.90 21.44
C LEU A 183 56.34 -44.10 20.16
N HIS A 184 56.80 -44.59 19.01
CA HIS A 184 56.58 -43.92 17.71
C HIS A 184 55.10 -43.88 17.33
N ALA A 185 54.38 -45.00 17.51
CA ALA A 185 52.93 -45.06 17.25
C ALA A 185 52.16 -44.10 18.18
N LYS A 186 52.54 -44.01 19.46
CA LYS A 186 51.98 -43.03 20.40
C LYS A 186 52.30 -41.59 19.96
N LEU A 187 53.52 -41.34 19.49
CA LEU A 187 53.94 -40.02 19.00
C LEU A 187 53.15 -39.59 17.74
N GLU A 188 52.91 -40.51 16.81
CA GLU A 188 52.09 -40.27 15.63
C GLU A 188 50.62 -40.01 15.99
N ALA A 189 50.06 -40.77 16.94
CA ALA A 189 48.71 -40.53 17.44
C ALA A 189 48.58 -39.12 18.09
N VAL A 190 49.60 -38.69 18.85
CA VAL A 190 49.66 -37.35 19.44
C VAL A 190 49.75 -36.28 18.34
N ARG A 191 50.53 -36.50 17.28
CA ARG A 191 50.60 -35.58 16.13
C ARG A 191 49.27 -35.46 15.40
N GLN A 192 48.58 -36.57 15.16
CA GLN A 192 47.26 -36.56 14.53
C GLN A 192 46.23 -35.84 15.39
N HIS A 193 46.19 -36.12 16.70
CA HIS A 193 45.30 -35.42 17.63
C HIS A 193 45.57 -33.91 17.65
N ARG A 194 46.85 -33.50 17.62
CA ARG A 194 47.21 -32.08 17.54
C ARG A 194 46.67 -31.42 16.26
N LEU A 195 46.80 -32.08 15.11
CA LEU A 195 46.26 -31.55 13.83
C LEU A 195 44.74 -31.40 13.88
N VAL A 196 44.02 -32.38 14.44
CA VAL A 196 42.57 -32.30 14.61
C VAL A 196 42.18 -31.11 15.50
N VAL A 197 42.87 -30.91 16.63
CA VAL A 197 42.62 -29.76 17.51
C VAL A 197 42.91 -28.42 16.82
N GLU A 198 43.96 -28.34 16.00
CA GLU A 198 44.27 -27.13 15.21
C GLU A 198 43.18 -26.86 14.15
N GLU A 199 42.63 -27.89 13.51
CA GLU A 199 41.51 -27.78 12.56
C GLU A 199 40.19 -27.40 13.24
N GLU A 200 39.87 -28.01 14.39
CA GLU A 200 38.71 -27.66 15.21
C GLU A 200 38.79 -26.21 15.71
N SER A 201 39.98 -25.76 16.13
CA SER A 201 40.22 -24.38 16.53
C SER A 201 39.97 -23.39 15.40
N LYS A 202 40.45 -23.69 14.17
CA LYS A 202 40.17 -22.89 12.98
C LYS A 202 38.68 -22.87 12.63
N ALA A 203 38.01 -24.02 12.71
CA ALA A 203 36.57 -24.12 12.45
C ALA A 203 35.75 -23.29 13.45
N LEU A 204 36.07 -23.38 14.75
CA LEU A 204 35.44 -22.57 15.79
C LEU A 204 35.69 -21.07 15.59
N PHE A 205 36.92 -20.68 15.22
CA PHE A 205 37.24 -19.30 14.91
C PHE A 205 36.39 -18.76 13.75
N ASN A 206 36.30 -19.50 12.65
CA ASN A 206 35.46 -19.12 11.50
C ASN A 206 33.98 -18.99 11.90
N GLN A 207 33.45 -19.93 12.69
CA GLN A 207 32.08 -19.87 13.17
C GLN A 207 31.83 -18.63 14.06
N VAL A 208 32.78 -18.25 14.91
CA VAL A 208 32.70 -17.03 15.73
C VAL A 208 32.73 -15.78 14.87
N VAL A 209 33.59 -15.74 13.84
CA VAL A 209 33.68 -14.63 12.89
C VAL A 209 32.37 -14.46 12.11
N GLU A 210 31.81 -15.55 11.58
CA GLU A 210 30.54 -15.57 10.87
C GLU A 210 29.38 -15.11 11.77
N LYS A 211 29.26 -15.67 12.97
CA LYS A 211 28.23 -15.25 13.95
C LYS A 211 28.37 -13.78 14.32
N LYS A 212 29.59 -13.26 14.46
CA LYS A 212 29.84 -11.84 14.76
C LYS A 212 29.44 -10.94 13.58
N ALA A 213 29.71 -11.36 12.35
CA ALA A 213 29.27 -10.66 11.14
C ALA A 213 27.73 -10.65 11.02
N ASP A 214 27.08 -11.79 11.27
CA ASP A 214 25.62 -11.93 11.27
C ASP A 214 24.95 -11.05 12.33
N LEU A 215 25.50 -11.01 13.55
CA LEU A 215 24.98 -10.15 14.62
C LEU A 215 25.10 -8.67 14.26
N LYS A 216 26.24 -8.26 13.67
CA LYS A 216 26.42 -6.90 13.16
C LYS A 216 25.41 -6.57 12.06
N PHE A 217 25.20 -7.48 11.11
CA PHE A 217 24.24 -7.29 10.03
C PHE A 217 22.80 -7.16 10.55
N LYS A 218 22.38 -8.05 11.46
CA LYS A 218 21.06 -7.99 12.10
C LYS A 218 20.86 -6.71 12.89
N SER A 219 21.88 -6.26 13.61
CA SER A 219 21.84 -5.00 14.37
C SER A 219 21.69 -3.79 13.44
N LYS A 220 22.51 -3.72 12.38
CA LYS A 220 22.43 -2.66 11.37
C LYS A 220 21.07 -2.61 10.69
N LYS A 221 20.54 -3.76 10.26
CA LYS A 221 19.22 -3.86 9.61
C LYS A 221 18.11 -3.36 10.53
N LYS A 222 18.12 -3.71 11.82
CA LYS A 222 17.13 -3.23 12.80
C LYS A 222 17.14 -1.71 12.94
N MET A 223 18.32 -1.10 12.99
CA MET A 223 18.42 0.37 13.04
C MET A 223 17.94 1.04 11.75
N GLU A 224 18.28 0.49 10.59
CA GLU A 224 17.83 1.05 9.30
C GLU A 224 16.31 1.01 9.18
N THR A 225 15.67 -0.09 9.60
CA THR A 225 14.21 -0.18 9.68
C THR A 225 13.64 0.85 10.65
N ALA A 226 14.20 0.98 11.87
CA ALA A 226 13.72 1.94 12.85
C ALA A 226 13.85 3.40 12.36
N LEU A 227 14.94 3.75 11.67
CA LEU A 227 15.13 5.07 11.05
C LEU A 227 14.11 5.32 9.94
N SER A 228 13.90 4.34 9.06
CA SER A 228 12.92 4.43 7.97
C SER A 228 11.50 4.65 8.49
N GLU A 229 11.11 3.96 9.58
CA GLU A 229 9.80 4.14 10.20
C GLU A 229 9.62 5.53 10.81
N VAL A 230 10.66 6.05 11.47
CA VAL A 230 10.65 7.41 12.03
C VAL A 230 10.56 8.46 10.92
N ASP A 231 11.32 8.30 9.84
CA ASP A 231 11.29 9.19 8.68
C ASP A 231 9.93 9.17 7.98
N ALA A 232 9.32 8.00 7.82
CA ALA A 232 7.97 7.87 7.28
C ALA A 232 6.94 8.61 8.14
N LYS A 233 6.96 8.42 9.47
CA LYS A 233 6.05 9.11 10.40
C LYS A 233 6.23 10.63 10.38
N ILE A 234 7.48 11.11 10.33
CA ILE A 234 7.77 12.55 10.19
C ILE A 234 7.18 13.10 8.88
N LYS A 235 7.28 12.35 7.78
CA LYS A 235 6.70 12.76 6.49
C LYS A 235 5.17 12.87 6.58
N THR A 236 4.50 11.84 7.10
CA THR A 236 3.04 11.84 7.28
C THR A 236 2.57 12.99 8.18
N LEU A 237 3.23 13.21 9.33
CA LEU A 237 2.87 14.32 10.21
C LEU A 237 3.10 15.70 9.59
N LYS A 238 4.09 15.87 8.70
CA LYS A 238 4.27 17.11 7.93
C LYS A 238 3.15 17.33 6.92
N GLU A 239 2.69 16.27 6.26
CA GLU A 239 1.55 16.32 5.33
C GLU A 239 0.25 16.65 6.09
N GLU A 240 0.03 16.04 7.26
CA GLU A 240 -1.06 16.37 8.16
C GLU A 240 -0.96 17.80 8.71
N GLN A 241 0.24 18.27 9.04
CA GLN A 241 0.45 19.66 9.45
C GLN A 241 0.04 20.64 8.33
N ALA A 242 0.35 20.30 7.08
CA ALA A 242 -0.07 21.10 5.92
C ALA A 242 -1.59 21.06 5.71
N SER A 243 -2.24 19.91 5.91
CA SER A 243 -3.71 19.80 5.81
C SER A 243 -4.42 20.59 6.91
N VAL A 244 -3.95 20.48 8.17
CA VAL A 244 -4.43 21.27 9.31
C VAL A 244 -4.26 22.77 9.06
N SER A 245 -3.13 23.18 8.47
CA SER A 245 -2.88 24.59 8.12
C SER A 245 -3.83 25.09 7.03
N LYS A 246 -4.16 24.26 6.03
CA LYS A 246 -5.20 24.57 5.02
C LYS A 246 -6.57 24.71 5.65
N SER A 247 -6.95 23.80 6.56
CA SER A 247 -8.22 23.87 7.29
C SER A 247 -8.32 25.11 8.18
N LEU A 248 -7.23 25.54 8.82
CA LEU A 248 -7.18 26.82 9.56
C LEU A 248 -7.39 28.03 8.65
N GLY A 249 -6.86 27.98 7.41
CA GLY A 249 -7.04 29.03 6.41
C GLY A 249 -8.50 29.25 5.98
N GLN A 250 -9.38 28.26 6.18
CA GLN A 250 -10.82 28.35 5.91
C GLN A 250 -11.60 29.07 7.03
N LYS A 251 -10.91 29.58 8.07
CA LYS A 251 -11.50 30.27 9.23
C LYS A 251 -12.64 29.49 9.90
N PRO A 252 -12.39 28.24 10.35
CA PRO A 252 -13.36 27.47 11.11
C PRO A 252 -13.65 28.14 12.46
N GLU A 253 -14.86 27.98 12.98
CA GLU A 253 -15.31 28.57 14.25
C GLU A 253 -15.73 27.51 15.27
N GLY A 254 -15.86 27.92 16.53
CA GLY A 254 -16.37 27.09 17.62
C GLY A 254 -15.61 25.79 17.83
N ASP A 255 -16.33 24.67 17.84
CA ASP A 255 -15.77 23.35 18.12
C ASP A 255 -14.85 22.82 17.03
N ALA A 256 -15.06 23.22 15.78
CA ALA A 256 -14.17 22.86 14.68
C ALA A 256 -12.78 23.49 14.89
N LEU A 257 -12.73 24.76 15.28
CA LEU A 257 -11.47 25.44 15.60
C LEU A 257 -10.75 24.83 16.80
N ARG A 258 -11.49 24.44 17.84
CA ARG A 258 -10.93 23.75 19.02
C ARG A 258 -10.27 22.43 18.64
N LYS A 259 -10.94 21.59 17.84
CA LYS A 259 -10.41 20.30 17.36
C LYS A 259 -9.17 20.47 16.49
N ILE A 260 -9.19 21.45 15.58
CA ILE A 260 -8.07 21.73 14.68
C ILE A 260 -6.84 22.24 15.46
N ASN A 261 -7.04 23.11 16.46
CA ASN A 261 -5.95 23.59 17.31
C ASN A 261 -5.37 22.51 18.22
N ALA A 262 -6.21 21.63 18.79
CA ALA A 262 -5.75 20.47 19.54
C ALA A 262 -4.87 19.58 18.67
N ARG A 263 -5.36 19.19 17.48
CA ARG A 263 -4.59 18.37 16.53
C ARG A 263 -3.30 19.05 16.08
N ARG A 264 -3.30 20.37 15.88
CA ARG A 264 -2.09 21.15 15.54
C ARG A 264 -1.01 21.04 16.63
N ASN A 265 -1.42 21.10 17.91
CA ASN A 265 -0.49 20.99 19.03
C ASN A 265 0.02 19.55 19.20
N ASP A 266 -0.84 18.55 19.01
CA ASP A 266 -0.45 17.14 19.04
C ASP A 266 0.60 16.84 17.96
N ILE A 267 0.34 17.27 16.72
CA ILE A 267 1.30 17.12 15.60
C ILE A 267 2.64 17.79 15.91
N ARG A 268 2.62 18.98 16.54
CA ARG A 268 3.87 19.68 16.93
C ARG A 268 4.65 18.90 17.98
N SER A 269 3.97 18.38 18.99
CA SER A 269 4.57 17.58 20.07
C SER A 269 5.17 16.28 19.51
N GLU A 270 4.39 15.54 18.71
CA GLU A 270 4.83 14.30 18.08
C GLU A 270 6.00 14.51 17.12
N LEU A 271 6.00 15.58 16.31
CA LEU A 271 7.13 15.93 15.46
C LEU A 271 8.40 16.27 16.26
N GLY A 272 8.25 16.91 17.43
CA GLY A 272 9.37 17.17 18.35
C GLY A 272 10.00 15.86 18.82
N ALA A 273 9.19 14.99 19.42
CA ALA A 273 9.65 13.70 19.94
C ALA A 273 10.26 12.80 18.84
N LEU A 274 9.68 12.78 17.64
CA LEU A 274 10.22 12.00 16.52
C LEU A 274 11.54 12.55 15.98
N LYS A 275 11.74 13.87 15.97
CA LYS A 275 13.04 14.47 15.60
C LYS A 275 14.13 14.12 16.60
N GLU A 276 13.84 14.17 17.89
CA GLU A 276 14.77 13.75 18.94
C GLU A 276 15.10 12.26 18.83
N ARG A 277 14.09 11.41 18.64
CA ARG A 277 14.28 9.98 18.41
C ARG A 277 15.12 9.70 17.16
N ARG A 278 14.90 10.46 16.07
CA ARG A 278 15.70 10.38 14.86
C ARG A 278 17.16 10.73 15.11
N THR A 279 17.43 11.80 15.87
CA THR A 279 18.80 12.19 16.21
C THR A 279 19.51 11.14 17.05
N MET A 280 18.82 10.53 18.01
CA MET A 280 19.35 9.43 18.81
C MET A 280 19.70 8.21 17.95
N LEU A 281 18.78 7.79 17.07
CA LEU A 281 19.00 6.66 16.17
C LEU A 281 20.14 6.92 15.17
N LEU A 282 20.31 8.16 14.70
CA LEU A 282 21.44 8.53 13.85
C LEU A 282 22.78 8.51 14.60
N ALA A 283 22.79 8.91 15.87
CA ALA A 283 23.98 8.82 16.72
C ALA A 283 24.33 7.36 17.02
N GLU A 284 23.35 6.52 17.36
CA GLU A 284 23.55 5.07 17.51
C GLU A 284 24.04 4.43 16.21
N LYS A 285 23.55 4.90 15.06
CA LYS A 285 24.03 4.44 13.76
C LYS A 285 25.51 4.74 13.53
N ARG A 286 25.95 5.96 13.82
CA ARG A 286 27.37 6.35 13.71
C ARG A 286 28.27 5.53 14.63
N LYS A 287 27.80 5.26 15.86
CA LYS A 287 28.50 4.38 16.83
C LYS A 287 28.67 2.96 16.30
N GLN A 288 27.63 2.37 15.72
CA GLN A 288 27.70 1.01 15.17
C GLN A 288 28.56 0.92 13.91
N GLU A 289 28.58 1.97 13.09
CA GLU A 289 29.40 2.04 11.88
C GLU A 289 30.88 2.35 12.17
N GLY A 290 31.23 2.65 13.44
CA GLY A 290 32.60 2.99 13.84
C GLY A 290 33.07 4.34 13.28
N VAL A 291 32.12 5.24 13.02
CA VAL A 291 32.36 6.56 12.40
C VAL A 291 32.57 7.65 13.46
N GLU A 292 32.51 7.32 14.74
CA GLU A 292 32.89 8.24 15.83
C GLU A 292 34.40 8.11 16.14
N LEU A 293 35.14 9.18 15.79
CA LEU A 293 36.33 9.67 16.48
C LEU A 293 35.88 10.67 17.55
#